data_AF-A0A660SQ21-F1
#
_entry.id   AF-A0A660SQ21-F1
#
_cell.length_a   1.000
_cell.length_b   1.000
_cell.length_c   1.000
_cell.angle_alpha   90.00
_cell.angle_beta   90.00
_cell.angle_gamma   90.00
#
_symmetry.space_group_name_H-M   'P 1'
#
loop_
_entity.id
_entity.type
_entity.pdbx_description
1 polymer ?
#
loop_
_entity_poly.entity_id
_entity_poly.type
_entity_poly.pdbx_seq_one_letter_code
_entity_poly.pdbx_strand_id
1 'polypeptide(L)'
;PGLTLLWFLFFIPMMLIRINQAAFLGMMAAGKLLMPLVDPFSEGLGYFILNRTGLYEPLGRFLSLPGTGWFRLNDSFVSGAFILGIAGWPLWFLLSLILIRLYRKYLAVKVKTFFGRLGEKVPLVKKLGLAVSASRKIGGAV
;
A
#
# COMPACT_ATOMS: atom_id res chain seq x y z
N PRO A 1 17.44 0.18 0.54
CA PRO A 1 16.57 -0.59 -0.40
C PRO A 1 15.40 0.19 -1.07
N GLY A 2 15.07 1.43 -0.65
CA GLY A 2 13.73 2.02 -0.91
C GLY A 2 13.54 2.99 -2.08
N LEU A 3 14.34 2.96 -3.15
CA LEU A 3 14.20 3.91 -4.28
C LEU A 3 14.20 3.22 -5.65
N THR A 4 13.54 2.07 -5.74
CA THR A 4 13.40 1.36 -7.02
C THR A 4 12.29 2.03 -7.85
N LEU A 5 12.47 2.13 -9.18
CA LEU A 5 11.47 2.74 -10.07
C LEU A 5 10.09 2.05 -9.98
N LEU A 6 10.10 0.75 -9.69
CA LEU A 6 8.90 -0.05 -9.40
C LEU A 6 8.00 0.57 -8.34
N TRP A 7 8.57 1.13 -7.28
CA TRP A 7 7.79 1.74 -6.22
C TRP A 7 7.01 2.96 -6.73
N PHE A 8 7.67 3.85 -7.45
CA PHE A 8 7.04 5.03 -8.03
C PHE A 8 6.01 4.67 -9.10
N LEU A 9 6.30 3.64 -9.90
CA LEU A 9 5.40 3.12 -10.93
C LEU A 9 4.06 2.65 -10.34
N PHE A 10 4.04 2.06 -9.15
CA PHE A 10 2.79 1.66 -8.49
C PHE A 10 2.18 2.77 -7.64
N PHE A 11 3.01 3.54 -6.93
CA PHE A 11 2.54 4.55 -5.98
C PHE A 11 1.84 5.73 -6.66
N ILE A 12 2.41 6.25 -7.75
CA ILE A 12 1.88 7.44 -8.44
C ILE A 12 0.48 7.17 -9.03
N PRO A 13 0.23 6.08 -9.77
CA PRO A 13 -1.11 5.77 -10.26
C PRO A 13 -2.12 5.53 -9.13
N MET A 14 -1.72 4.90 -8.03
CA MET A 14 -2.61 4.65 -6.89
C MET A 14 -3.08 5.96 -6.22
N MET A 15 -2.22 6.98 -6.19
CA MET A 15 -2.60 8.32 -5.74
C MET A 15 -3.61 9.02 -6.66
N LEU A 16 -3.60 8.69 -7.96
CA LEU A 16 -4.49 9.29 -8.96
C LEU A 16 -5.86 8.58 -9.05
N ILE A 17 -5.97 7.36 -8.54
CA ILE A 17 -7.23 6.62 -8.50
C ILE A 17 -8.18 7.23 -7.47
N ARG A 18 -9.49 7.24 -7.76
CA ARG A 18 -10.55 7.65 -6.82
C ARG A 18 -10.75 6.62 -5.71
N ILE A 19 -9.79 6.55 -4.79
CA ILE A 19 -9.84 5.76 -3.56
C ILE A 19 -9.73 6.68 -2.35
N ASN A 20 -10.08 6.17 -1.16
CA ASN A 20 -9.84 6.89 0.08
C ASN A 20 -8.33 6.95 0.36
N GLN A 21 -7.70 8.06 -0.04
CA GLN A 21 -6.26 8.28 0.07
C GLN A 21 -5.76 8.20 1.52
N ALA A 22 -6.55 8.66 2.49
CA ALA A 22 -6.20 8.56 3.91
C ALA A 22 -6.17 7.10 4.39
N ALA A 23 -7.14 6.29 3.96
CA ALA A 23 -7.16 4.86 4.27
C ALA A 23 -6.00 4.11 3.58
N PHE A 24 -5.67 4.48 2.34
CA PHE A 24 -4.52 3.92 1.63
C PHE A 24 -3.21 4.21 2.35
N LEU A 25 -2.94 5.47 2.68
CA LEU A 25 -1.74 5.86 3.44
C LEU A 25 -1.68 5.19 4.82
N GLY A 26 -2.82 5.10 5.51
CA GLY A 26 -2.92 4.39 6.79
C GLY A 26 -2.58 2.90 6.65
N MET A 27 -3.08 2.25 5.59
CA MET A 27 -2.78 0.85 5.31
C MET A 27 -1.31 0.65 4.92
N MET A 28 -0.71 1.57 4.16
CA MET A 28 0.72 1.54 3.85
C MET A 28 1.58 1.66 5.11
N ALA A 29 1.22 2.57 6.03
CA ALA A 29 1.92 2.72 7.30
C ALA A 29 1.81 1.45 8.17
N ALA A 30 0.61 0.85 8.23
CA ALA A 30 0.40 -0.41 8.91
C ALA A 30 1.19 -1.56 8.26
N GLY A 31 1.21 -1.64 6.92
CA GLY A 31 1.99 -2.62 6.18
C GLY A 31 3.49 -2.47 6.41
N LYS A 32 4.01 -1.23 6.54
CA LYS A 32 5.42 -0.97 6.88
C LYS A 32 5.81 -1.56 8.23
N LEU A 33 4.90 -1.62 9.22
CA LEU A 33 5.18 -2.25 10.50
C LEU A 33 5.35 -3.77 10.38
N LEU A 34 4.76 -4.38 9.36
CA LEU A 34 4.88 -5.82 9.08
C LEU A 34 6.08 -6.16 8.20
N MET A 35 6.75 -5.16 7.61
CA MET A 35 7.91 -5.38 6.71
C MET A 35 9.02 -6.25 7.33
N PRO A 36 9.48 -6.01 8.57
CA PRO A 36 10.57 -6.81 9.14
C PRO A 36 10.28 -8.31 9.20
N LEU A 37 8.99 -8.68 9.22
CA LEU A 37 8.58 -10.08 9.22
C LEU A 37 8.56 -10.68 7.81
N VAL A 38 8.28 -9.87 6.79
CA VAL A 38 8.14 -10.31 5.39
C VAL A 38 9.45 -10.21 4.61
N ASP A 39 10.35 -9.32 5.02
CA ASP A 39 11.63 -9.05 4.36
C ASP A 39 12.50 -10.33 4.23
N PRO A 40 12.68 -11.17 5.28
CA PRO A 40 13.50 -12.38 5.16
C PRO A 40 12.92 -13.42 4.18
N PHE A 41 11.60 -13.53 4.12
CA PHE A 41 10.94 -14.42 3.16
C PHE A 41 11.11 -13.92 1.72
N SER A 42 11.06 -12.60 1.54
CA SER A 42 11.27 -11.97 0.23
C SER A 42 12.70 -12.20 -0.26
N GLU A 43 13.70 -11.99 0.60
CA GLU A 43 15.10 -12.25 0.24
C GLU A 43 15.35 -13.73 -0.06
N GLY A 44 14.85 -14.63 0.78
CA GLY A 44 15.03 -16.09 0.60
C GLY A 44 14.42 -16.60 -0.70
N LEU A 45 13.20 -16.15 -1.04
CA LEU A 45 12.54 -16.54 -2.28
C LEU A 45 13.22 -15.92 -3.50
N GLY A 46 13.59 -14.65 -3.44
CA GLY A 46 14.28 -14.01 -4.57
C GLY A 46 15.65 -14.63 -4.84
N TYR A 47 16.39 -14.99 -3.78
CA TYR A 47 17.66 -15.71 -3.91
C TYR A 47 17.47 -17.08 -4.56
N PHE A 48 16.47 -17.85 -4.12
CA PHE A 48 16.15 -19.15 -4.71
C PHE A 48 15.80 -19.07 -6.20
N ILE A 49 15.09 -18.01 -6.59
CA ILE A 49 14.63 -17.78 -7.97
C ILE A 49 15.79 -17.31 -8.85
N LEU A 50 16.64 -16.40 -8.36
CA LEU A 50 17.80 -15.89 -9.10
C LEU A 50 18.93 -16.91 -9.24
N ASN A 51 19.07 -17.85 -8.30
CA ASN A 51 20.08 -18.91 -8.37
C ASN A 51 19.71 -20.04 -9.37
N ARG A 52 18.49 -20.02 -9.93
CA ARG A 52 18.08 -20.94 -11.01
C ARG A 52 18.55 -20.37 -12.36
N THR A 53 19.34 -21.17 -13.08
CA THR A 53 19.95 -20.82 -14.38
C THR A 53 18.94 -20.32 -15.44
N GLY A 54 17.69 -20.77 -15.39
CA GLY A 54 16.64 -20.37 -16.35
C GLY A 54 16.08 -18.96 -16.19
N LEU A 55 16.29 -18.29 -15.05
CA LEU A 55 15.72 -16.96 -14.76
C LEU A 55 16.78 -15.86 -14.70
N TYR A 56 18.02 -16.22 -14.37
CA TYR A 56 19.14 -15.27 -14.31
C TYR A 56 19.48 -14.68 -15.70
N GLU A 57 19.56 -15.50 -16.75
CA GLU A 57 19.84 -15.03 -18.10
C GLU A 57 18.78 -14.08 -18.69
N PRO A 58 17.47 -14.40 -18.67
CA PRO A 58 16.46 -13.48 -19.21
C PRO A 58 16.35 -12.18 -18.39
N LEU A 59 16.51 -12.23 -17.06
CA LEU A 59 16.56 -11.04 -16.21
C LEU A 59 17.82 -10.21 -16.48
N GLY A 60 18.98 -10.85 -16.67
CA GLY A 60 20.23 -10.19 -17.02
C GLY A 60 20.17 -9.51 -18.39
N ARG A 61 19.54 -10.15 -19.39
CA ARG A 61 19.28 -9.54 -20.71
C ARG A 61 18.31 -8.38 -20.61
N PHE A 62 17.24 -8.50 -19.82
CA PHE A 62 16.30 -7.41 -19.60
C PHE A 62 16.98 -6.19 -18.98
N LEU A 63 17.89 -6.40 -18.01
CA LEU A 63 18.65 -5.33 -17.35
C LEU A 63 19.75 -4.70 -18.22
N SER A 64 20.16 -5.37 -19.30
CA SER A 64 21.12 -4.82 -20.25
C SER A 64 20.52 -3.74 -21.16
N LEU A 65 19.20 -3.59 -21.17
CA LEU A 65 18.51 -2.53 -21.92
C LEU A 65 18.63 -1.18 -21.19
N PRO A 66 18.86 -0.07 -21.91
CA PRO A 66 18.96 1.26 -21.30
C PRO A 66 17.68 1.61 -20.53
N GLY A 67 17.83 2.16 -19.32
CA GLY A 67 16.71 2.55 -18.44
C GLY A 67 16.13 1.43 -17.56
N THR A 68 16.42 0.16 -17.85
CA THR A 68 15.88 -0.98 -17.08
C THR A 68 16.64 -1.27 -15.78
N GLY A 69 17.89 -0.80 -15.66
CA GLY A 69 18.68 -0.89 -14.43
C GLY A 69 18.03 -0.23 -13.21
N TRP A 70 17.11 0.71 -13.42
CA TRP A 70 16.36 1.39 -12.35
C TRP A 70 15.29 0.49 -11.69
N PHE A 71 14.95 -0.63 -12.32
CA PHE A 71 14.05 -1.64 -11.75
C PHE A 71 14.74 -2.58 -10.76
N ARG A 72 16.08 -2.68 -10.79
CA ARG A 72 16.89 -3.52 -9.87
C ARG A 72 16.37 -4.96 -9.74
N LEU A 73 15.89 -5.56 -10.84
CA LEU A 73 15.36 -6.93 -10.83
C LEU A 73 16.41 -8.02 -10.58
N ASN A 74 17.70 -7.67 -10.62
CA ASN A 74 18.81 -8.51 -10.19
C ASN A 74 18.94 -8.60 -8.66
N ASP A 75 18.25 -7.75 -7.93
CA ASP A 75 18.25 -7.76 -6.47
C ASP A 75 17.30 -8.86 -5.97
N SER A 76 17.80 -9.73 -5.10
CA SER A 76 17.01 -10.82 -4.51
C SER A 76 15.82 -10.27 -3.74
N PHE A 77 15.99 -9.14 -3.06
CA PHE A 77 14.90 -8.51 -2.34
C PHE A 77 13.76 -8.08 -3.28
N VAL A 78 14.09 -7.41 -4.39
CA VAL A 78 13.10 -6.83 -5.31
C VAL A 78 12.39 -7.92 -6.12
N SER A 79 13.14 -8.88 -6.66
CA SER A 79 12.60 -10.00 -7.44
C SER A 79 11.74 -10.92 -6.58
N GLY A 80 12.20 -11.25 -5.38
CA GLY A 80 11.46 -12.07 -4.43
C GLY A 80 10.18 -11.40 -3.96
N ALA A 81 10.23 -10.11 -3.59
CA ALA A 81 9.04 -9.34 -3.22
C ALA A 81 8.04 -9.21 -4.37
N PHE A 82 8.51 -9.04 -5.62
CA PHE A 82 7.62 -8.96 -6.79
C PHE A 82 6.85 -10.27 -6.99
N ILE A 83 7.54 -11.40 -6.93
CA ILE A 83 6.93 -12.72 -7.13
C ILE A 83 6.03 -13.10 -5.95
N LEU A 84 6.47 -12.83 -4.71
CA LEU A 84 5.63 -12.96 -3.52
C LEU A 84 4.37 -12.12 -3.60
N GLY A 85 4.46 -10.89 -4.12
CA GLY A 85 3.32 -10.01 -4.31
C GLY A 85 2.30 -10.60 -5.28
N ILE A 86 2.76 -11.13 -6.42
CA ILE A 86 1.89 -11.75 -7.43
C ILE A 86 1.27 -13.05 -6.88
N ALA A 87 2.08 -13.94 -6.31
CA ALA A 87 1.62 -15.23 -5.78
C ALA A 87 0.74 -15.08 -4.54
N GLY A 88 1.04 -14.09 -3.69
CA GLY A 88 0.33 -13.77 -2.46
C GLY A 88 -0.94 -12.96 -2.67
N TRP A 89 -1.13 -12.34 -3.84
CA TRP A 89 -2.32 -11.54 -4.16
C TRP A 89 -3.66 -12.24 -3.86
N PRO A 90 -3.94 -13.45 -4.37
CA PRO A 90 -5.20 -14.12 -4.09
C PRO A 90 -5.39 -14.44 -2.60
N LEU A 91 -4.32 -14.84 -1.91
CA LEU A 91 -4.36 -15.12 -0.47
C LEU A 91 -4.69 -13.86 0.33
N TRP A 92 -4.03 -12.74 -0.02
CA TRP A 92 -4.25 -11.46 0.65
C TRP A 92 -5.64 -10.89 0.38
N PHE A 93 -6.17 -11.11 -0.82
CA PHE A 93 -7.54 -10.72 -1.17
C PHE A 93 -8.57 -11.44 -0.30
N LEU A 94 -8.43 -12.76 -0.14
CA LEU A 94 -9.31 -13.55 0.74
C LEU A 94 -9.19 -13.13 2.20
N LEU A 95 -7.97 -12.90 2.68
CA LEU A 95 -7.71 -12.42 4.03
C LEU A 95 -8.39 -11.06 4.28
N SER A 96 -8.29 -10.15 3.31
CA SER A 96 -8.90 -8.81 3.38
C SER A 96 -10.42 -8.88 3.47
N LEU A 97 -11.07 -9.79 2.73
CA LEU A 97 -12.53 -10.00 2.85
C LEU A 97 -12.94 -10.41 4.26
N ILE A 98 -12.16 -11.30 4.88
CA ILE A 98 -12.41 -11.75 6.26
C ILE A 98 -12.22 -10.59 7.24
N LEU A 99 -11.10 -9.86 7.14
CA LEU A 99 -10.81 -8.69 7.97
C LEU A 99 -11.91 -7.63 7.89
N ILE A 100 -12.42 -7.34 6.68
CA ILE A 100 -13.50 -6.37 6.49
C ILE A 100 -14.79 -6.86 7.16
N ARG A 101 -15.14 -8.14 7.05
CA ARG A 101 -16.32 -8.70 7.73
C ARG A 101 -16.19 -8.59 9.25
N LEU A 102 -15.03 -8.93 9.82
CA LEU A 102 -14.76 -8.78 11.25
C LEU A 102 -14.80 -7.32 11.68
N TYR A 103 -14.20 -6.43 10.89
CA TYR A 103 -14.22 -4.99 11.14
C TYR A 103 -15.66 -4.46 11.20
N ARG A 104 -16.49 -4.81 10.21
CA ARG A 104 -17.90 -4.41 10.18
C ARG A 104 -18.69 -4.98 11.36
N LYS A 105 -18.41 -6.21 11.78
CA LYS A 105 -19.13 -6.88 12.86
C LYS A 105 -18.78 -6.35 14.25
N TYR A 106 -17.52 -6.02 14.52
CA TYR A 106 -17.06 -5.73 15.89
C TYR A 106 -16.40 -4.36 16.10
N LEU A 107 -15.76 -3.80 15.08
CA LEU A 107 -14.89 -2.63 15.23
C LEU A 107 -15.51 -1.34 14.68
N ALA A 108 -16.46 -1.44 13.74
CA ALA A 108 -17.06 -0.28 13.09
C ALA A 108 -17.68 0.71 14.09
N VAL A 109 -18.38 0.21 15.12
CA VAL A 109 -18.99 1.05 16.15
C VAL A 109 -17.92 1.72 17.01
N LYS A 110 -16.91 0.97 17.47
CA LYS A 110 -15.84 1.48 18.35
C LYS A 110 -14.97 2.53 17.66
N VAL A 111 -14.63 2.29 16.39
CA VAL A 111 -13.82 3.23 15.59
C VAL A 111 -14.58 4.54 15.36
N LYS A 112 -15.88 4.47 15.07
CA LYS A 112 -16.71 5.69 14.93
C LYS A 112 -16.75 6.52 16.21
N THR A 113 -16.90 5.88 17.37
CA THR A 113 -16.90 6.59 18.66
C THR A 113 -15.52 7.17 19.01
N PHE A 114 -14.42 6.49 18.68
CA PHE A 114 -13.07 6.96 18.93
C PHE A 114 -12.73 8.20 18.07
N PHE A 115 -13.02 8.15 16.77
CA PHE A 115 -12.81 9.31 15.89
C PHE A 115 -13.75 10.48 16.23
N GLY A 116 -14.98 10.22 16.65
CA GLY A 116 -15.89 11.27 17.14
C GLY A 116 -15.31 12.04 18.34
N ARG A 117 -14.78 11.31 19.34
CA ARG A 117 -14.15 11.92 20.52
C ARG A 117 -12.85 12.65 20.21
N LEU A 118 -12.08 12.18 19.25
CA LEU A 118 -10.87 12.87 18.77
C LEU A 118 -11.21 14.16 18.03
N GLY A 119 -12.26 14.16 17.21
CA GLY A 119 -12.73 15.34 16.50
C GLY A 119 -13.23 16.46 17.42
N GLU A 120 -13.85 16.11 18.55
CA GLU A 120 -14.32 17.07 19.55
C GLU A 120 -13.18 17.78 20.30
N LYS A 121 -12.05 17.09 20.51
CA LYS A 121 -10.90 17.62 21.27
C LYS A 121 -9.97 18.50 20.45
N VAL A 122 -10.04 18.45 19.11
CA VAL A 122 -9.15 19.23 18.25
C VAL A 122 -9.89 20.47 17.70
N PRO A 123 -9.60 21.69 18.18
CA PRO A 123 -10.34 22.91 17.80
C PRO A 123 -10.26 23.24 16.31
N LEU A 124 -9.22 22.78 15.61
CA LEU A 124 -9.06 22.92 14.16
C LEU A 124 -10.09 22.09 13.37
N VAL A 125 -10.46 20.90 13.85
CA VAL A 125 -11.45 20.03 13.19
C VAL A 125 -12.85 20.63 13.30
N LYS A 126 -13.17 21.26 14.44
CA LYS A 126 -14.43 22.00 14.63
C LYS A 126 -14.53 23.20 13.70
N LYS A 127 -13.44 23.98 13.53
CA LYS A 127 -13.39 25.11 12.60
C LYS A 127 -13.48 24.68 11.13
N LEU A 128 -12.81 23.60 10.74
CA LEU A 128 -12.89 23.02 9.39
C LEU A 128 -14.28 22.46 9.09
N GLY A 129 -14.90 21.76 10.04
CA GLY A 129 -16.28 21.26 9.89
C GLY A 129 -17.30 22.38 9.71
N LEU A 130 -17.15 23.48 10.47
CA LEU A 130 -17.97 24.68 10.30
C LEU A 130 -17.75 25.34 8.92
N ALA A 131 -16.50 25.50 8.48
CA ALA A 131 -16.20 26.07 7.17
C ALA A 131 -16.75 25.23 6.00
N VAL A 132 -16.63 23.89 6.07
CA VAL A 132 -17.18 22.98 5.06
C VAL A 132 -18.71 22.99 5.09
N SER A 133 -19.34 23.04 6.27
CA SER A 133 -20.80 23.13 6.38
C SER A 133 -21.36 24.47 5.88
N ALA A 134 -20.63 25.56 6.09
CA ALA A 134 -20.98 26.89 5.56
C ALA A 134 -20.86 26.90 4.03
N SER A 135 -19.78 26.34 3.47
CA SER A 135 -19.61 26.21 2.03
C SER A 135 -20.66 25.31 1.38
N ARG A 136 -21.12 24.26 2.06
CA ARG A 136 -22.19 23.36 1.57
C ARG A 136 -23.57 24.01 1.58
N LYS A 137 -23.84 24.92 2.53
CA LYS A 137 -25.05 25.76 2.51
C LYS A 137 -25.03 26.78 1.37
N ILE A 138 -23.86 27.30 1.01
CA ILE A 138 -23.69 28.26 -0.09
C ILE A 138 -23.78 27.54 -1.45
N GLY A 139 -23.17 26.35 -1.59
CA GLY A 139 -23.22 25.57 -2.84
C GLY A 139 -24.51 24.76 -3.06
N GLY A 140 -25.41 24.69 -2.07
CA GLY A 140 -26.73 24.06 -2.20
C GLY A 140 -27.88 25.06 -2.43
N ALA A 141 -27.55 26.35 -2.59
CA ALA A 141 -28.49 27.44 -2.86
C ALA A 141 -28.37 27.99 -4.30
N VAL A 142 -27.81 27.19 -5.22
CA VAL A 142 -27.77 27.43 -6.67
C VAL A 142 -28.32 26.19 -7.36
#